data_AF-A0A7Z3GZF6-F1
#
_entry.id   AF-A0A7Z3GZF6-F1
#
_cell.length_a   1.000
_cell.length_b   1.000
_cell.length_c   1.000
_cell.angle_alpha   90.00
_cell.angle_beta   90.00
_cell.angle_gamma   90.00
#
_symmetry.space_group_name_H-M   'P 1'
#
loop_
_entity.id
_entity.type
_entity.pdbx_description
1 polymer ?
#
loop_
_entity_poly.entity_id
_entity_poly.type
_entity_poly.pdbx_seq_one_letter_code
_entity_poly.pdbx_strand_id
1 'polypeptide(L)'
;MLLMKRPRLAAVQALGDACLSLTFIDGQQMNLDLSRDLQTYPGLAPLLDAEVFATAELGDDGWSVEWLEPDIQIGADTLYRDALAQNAPDENTRIFMDWRARTGLPLNEAAEALGVSARSISRYSNGREAVPRSLALACLGWDSLQEKPALIAAEDTGRYIVNRKT
;
A
#
# COMPACT_ATOMS: atom_id res chain seq x y z
N MET A 1 5.54 0.48 -16.40
CA MET A 1 4.08 0.54 -16.64
C MET A 1 3.51 1.78 -15.96
N LEU A 2 2.44 2.37 -16.52
CA LEU A 2 1.79 3.54 -15.93
C LEU A 2 0.90 3.10 -14.77
N LEU A 3 1.07 3.69 -13.58
CA LEU A 3 0.14 3.54 -12.45
C LEU A 3 -1.29 3.79 -12.93
N MET A 4 -2.16 2.79 -12.77
CA MET A 4 -3.57 2.91 -13.12
C MET A 4 -4.23 3.92 -12.18
N LYS A 5 -4.81 4.99 -12.74
CA LYS A 5 -5.55 5.99 -11.95
C LYS A 5 -6.85 5.44 -11.36
N ARG A 6 -7.42 4.44 -12.04
CA ARG A 6 -8.66 3.74 -11.69
C ARG A 6 -8.45 2.26 -12.01
N PRO A 7 -7.75 1.52 -11.14
CA PRO A 7 -7.52 0.10 -11.35
C PRO A 7 -8.85 -0.64 -11.41
N ARG A 8 -8.95 -1.54 -12.39
CA ARG A 8 -10.06 -2.49 -12.55
C ARG A 8 -9.47 -3.87 -12.80
N LEU A 9 -10.09 -4.87 -12.21
CA LEU A 9 -9.75 -6.26 -12.39
C LEU A 9 -10.46 -6.82 -13.62
N ALA A 10 -9.71 -7.56 -14.43
CA ALA A 10 -10.24 -8.41 -15.49
C ALA A 10 -10.47 -9.84 -15.00
N ALA A 11 -9.72 -10.28 -13.98
CA ALA A 11 -9.90 -11.57 -13.31
C ALA A 11 -9.33 -11.52 -11.88
N VAL A 12 -9.91 -12.34 -11.00
CA VAL A 12 -9.35 -12.69 -9.69
C VAL A 12 -9.37 -14.20 -9.55
N GLN A 13 -8.36 -14.75 -8.90
CA GLN A 13 -8.32 -16.14 -8.50
C GLN A 13 -7.80 -16.24 -7.07
N ALA A 14 -8.57 -16.90 -6.20
CA ALA A 14 -8.06 -17.30 -4.89
C ALA A 14 -7.03 -18.43 -5.04
N LEU A 15 -5.88 -18.23 -4.42
CA LEU A 15 -4.82 -19.21 -4.25
C LEU A 15 -4.86 -19.74 -2.81
N GLY A 16 -4.01 -20.71 -2.49
CA GLY A 16 -3.80 -21.15 -1.11
C GLY A 16 -3.20 -20.04 -0.23
N ASP A 17 -3.25 -20.24 1.09
CA ASP A 17 -2.60 -19.36 2.08
C ASP A 17 -3.04 -17.89 2.00
N ALA A 18 -4.35 -17.63 1.84
CA ALA A 18 -4.93 -16.30 1.76
C ALA A 18 -4.33 -15.38 0.67
N CYS A 19 -3.84 -15.98 -0.42
CA CYS A 19 -3.27 -15.25 -1.54
C CYS A 19 -4.29 -15.07 -2.68
N LEU A 20 -4.30 -13.91 -3.32
CA LEU A 20 -5.05 -13.64 -4.55
C LEU A 20 -4.09 -13.49 -5.74
N SER A 21 -4.43 -14.08 -6.88
CA SER A 21 -3.87 -13.73 -8.18
C SER A 21 -4.79 -12.74 -8.86
N LEU A 22 -4.32 -11.50 -9.01
CA LEU A 22 -5.06 -10.38 -9.60
C LEU A 22 -4.61 -10.16 -11.04
N THR A 23 -5.56 -10.13 -11.98
CA THR A 23 -5.31 -9.69 -13.36
C THR A 23 -6.05 -8.38 -13.59
N PHE A 24 -5.32 -7.32 -13.94
CA PHE A 24 -5.88 -6.01 -14.24
C PHE A 24 -6.22 -5.86 -15.73
N ILE A 25 -7.12 -4.93 -16.05
CA ILE A 25 -7.61 -4.67 -17.42
C ILE A 25 -6.51 -4.22 -18.41
N ASP A 26 -5.33 -3.81 -17.93
CA ASP A 26 -4.16 -3.49 -18.78
C ASP A 26 -3.25 -4.71 -19.04
N GLY A 27 -3.66 -5.89 -18.55
CA GLY A 27 -2.92 -7.14 -18.66
C GLY A 27 -1.89 -7.37 -17.54
N GLN A 28 -1.71 -6.43 -16.61
CA GLN A 28 -0.82 -6.64 -15.47
C GLN A 28 -1.35 -7.76 -14.57
N GLN A 29 -0.46 -8.68 -14.17
CA GLN A 29 -0.77 -9.75 -13.21
C GLN A 29 0.10 -9.61 -11.96
N MET A 30 -0.52 -9.75 -10.79
CA MET A 30 0.14 -9.57 -9.50
C MET A 30 -0.46 -10.51 -8.47
N ASN A 31 0.40 -11.10 -7.63
CA ASN A 31 -0.03 -11.87 -6.48
C ASN A 31 -0.09 -10.96 -5.24
N LEU A 32 -1.09 -11.16 -4.41
CA LEU A 32 -1.31 -10.41 -3.17
C LEU A 32 -1.60 -11.37 -2.02
N ASP A 33 -0.75 -11.37 -1.00
CA ASP A 33 -0.97 -12.11 0.25
C ASP A 33 -1.79 -11.25 1.21
N LEU A 34 -2.99 -11.70 1.58
CA LEU A 34 -3.88 -10.99 2.52
C LEU A 34 -3.72 -11.47 3.98
N SER A 35 -2.85 -12.44 4.27
CA SER A 35 -2.74 -13.09 5.59
C SER A 35 -2.61 -12.10 6.75
N ARG A 36 -1.84 -11.03 6.56
CA ARG A 36 -1.67 -9.97 7.57
C ARG A 36 -2.95 -9.19 7.79
N ASP A 37 -3.63 -8.81 6.71
CA ASP A 37 -4.84 -7.98 6.78
C ASP A 37 -5.99 -8.77 7.42
N LEU A 38 -6.13 -10.05 7.07
CA LEU A 38 -7.12 -10.94 7.68
C LEU A 38 -6.94 -11.11 9.19
N GLN A 39 -5.69 -11.06 9.68
CA GLN A 39 -5.40 -11.08 11.13
C GLN A 39 -5.56 -9.72 11.80
N THR A 40 -5.36 -8.62 11.04
CA THR A 40 -5.36 -7.26 11.57
C THR A 40 -6.78 -6.70 11.70
N TYR A 41 -7.66 -7.00 10.76
CA TYR A 41 -9.00 -6.42 10.67
C TYR A 41 -10.08 -7.43 11.03
N PRO A 42 -10.77 -7.28 12.20
CA PRO A 42 -11.79 -8.22 12.63
C PRO A 42 -12.95 -8.42 11.65
N GLY A 43 -13.27 -7.40 10.83
CA GLY A 43 -14.29 -7.49 9.78
C GLY A 43 -13.95 -8.46 8.65
N LEU A 44 -12.67 -8.82 8.50
CA LEU A 44 -12.20 -9.79 7.50
C LEU A 44 -12.02 -11.20 8.08
N ALA A 45 -12.30 -11.39 9.37
CA ALA A 45 -12.12 -12.68 10.05
C ALA A 45 -12.83 -13.86 9.36
N PRO A 46 -14.03 -13.72 8.74
CA PRO A 46 -14.64 -14.82 8.00
C PRO A 46 -13.77 -15.37 6.87
N LEU A 47 -12.89 -14.56 6.31
CA LEU A 47 -11.99 -14.95 5.22
C LEU A 47 -10.76 -15.76 5.69
N LEU A 48 -10.59 -15.96 7.00
CA LEU A 48 -9.59 -16.90 7.54
C LEU A 48 -9.94 -18.36 7.25
N ASP A 49 -11.21 -18.65 6.98
CA ASP A 49 -11.65 -19.94 6.46
C ASP A 49 -11.25 -20.06 4.98
N ALA A 50 -10.44 -21.07 4.65
CA ALA A 50 -9.94 -21.28 3.30
C ALA A 50 -11.06 -21.60 2.29
N GLU A 51 -12.14 -22.25 2.71
CA GLU A 51 -13.28 -22.54 1.84
C GLU A 51 -14.05 -21.26 1.51
N VAL A 52 -14.25 -20.39 2.51
CA VAL A 52 -14.85 -19.06 2.31
C VAL A 52 -13.93 -18.21 1.43
N PHE A 53 -12.64 -18.13 1.73
CA PHE A 53 -11.68 -17.35 0.95
C PHE A 53 -11.65 -17.77 -0.53
N ALA A 54 -11.76 -19.07 -0.80
CA ALA A 54 -11.79 -19.62 -2.16
C ALA A 54 -12.99 -19.17 -3.00
N THR A 55 -14.05 -18.62 -2.38
CA THR A 55 -15.23 -18.08 -3.08
C THR A 55 -15.03 -16.67 -3.65
N ALA A 56 -13.82 -16.10 -3.52
CA ALA A 56 -13.49 -14.78 -4.05
C ALA A 56 -13.89 -14.64 -5.53
N GLU A 57 -14.72 -13.66 -5.84
CA GLU A 57 -15.16 -13.38 -7.20
C GLU A 57 -15.07 -11.88 -7.54
N LEU A 58 -15.19 -11.57 -8.83
CA LEU A 58 -15.20 -10.17 -9.26
C LEU A 58 -16.54 -9.53 -8.91
N GLY A 59 -16.46 -8.44 -8.17
CA GLY A 59 -17.58 -7.57 -7.86
C GLY A 59 -17.63 -6.34 -8.77
N ASP A 60 -18.82 -5.77 -8.92
CA ASP A 60 -19.05 -4.49 -9.62
C ASP A 60 -18.27 -4.37 -10.94
N ASP A 61 -18.39 -5.31 -11.87
CA ASP A 61 -17.62 -5.33 -13.14
C ASP A 61 -16.08 -5.17 -12.93
N GLY A 62 -15.53 -5.76 -11.88
CA GLY A 62 -14.10 -5.70 -11.55
C GLY A 62 -13.65 -4.43 -10.82
N TRP A 63 -14.58 -3.67 -10.23
CA TRP A 63 -14.24 -2.60 -9.29
C TRP A 63 -13.92 -3.14 -7.88
N SER A 64 -14.26 -4.39 -7.59
CA SER A 64 -14.01 -5.05 -6.31
C SER A 64 -13.69 -6.54 -6.49
N VAL A 65 -13.16 -7.13 -5.41
CA VAL A 65 -13.26 -8.56 -5.13
C VAL A 65 -14.27 -8.74 -4.01
N GLU A 66 -15.17 -9.70 -4.18
CA GLU A 66 -16.30 -9.94 -3.28
C GLU A 66 -16.32 -11.38 -2.78
N TRP A 67 -16.80 -11.52 -1.55
CA TRP A 67 -17.17 -12.76 -0.91
C TRP A 67 -18.62 -12.60 -0.45
N LEU A 68 -19.56 -13.15 -1.24
CA LEU A 68 -20.99 -12.88 -1.11
C LEU A 68 -21.58 -13.35 0.23
N GLU A 69 -21.24 -14.56 0.67
CA GLU A 69 -21.81 -15.14 1.90
C GLU A 69 -21.43 -14.35 3.16
N PRO A 70 -20.16 -13.96 3.39
CA PRO A 70 -19.82 -13.08 4.50
C PRO A 70 -20.13 -11.58 4.25
N ASP A 71 -20.68 -11.22 3.08
CA ASP A 71 -20.95 -9.83 2.66
C ASP A 71 -19.71 -8.92 2.78
N ILE A 72 -18.58 -9.41 2.25
CA ILE A 72 -17.30 -8.70 2.26
C ILE A 72 -16.93 -8.26 0.85
N GLN A 73 -16.59 -6.97 0.71
CA GLN A 73 -16.11 -6.38 -0.52
C GLN A 73 -14.79 -5.64 -0.28
N ILE A 74 -13.79 -5.89 -1.11
CA ILE A 74 -12.53 -5.13 -1.12
C ILE A 74 -12.36 -4.47 -2.48
N GLY A 75 -12.22 -3.13 -2.47
CA GLY A 75 -12.05 -2.34 -3.69
C GLY A 75 -10.76 -2.66 -4.45
N ALA A 76 -10.84 -2.67 -5.78
CA ALA A 76 -9.70 -2.91 -6.67
C ALA A 76 -8.58 -1.87 -6.51
N ASP A 77 -8.89 -0.66 -6.02
CA ASP A 77 -7.88 0.35 -5.72
C ASP A 77 -7.03 0.01 -4.50
N THR A 78 -7.64 -0.54 -3.45
CA THR A 78 -6.93 -1.05 -2.27
C THR A 78 -6.08 -2.25 -2.66
N LEU A 79 -6.68 -3.25 -3.31
CA LEU A 79 -5.96 -4.44 -3.78
C LEU A 79 -4.78 -4.10 -4.69
N TYR A 80 -4.94 -3.13 -5.60
CA TYR A 80 -3.85 -2.68 -6.46
C TYR A 80 -2.71 -2.01 -5.69
N ARG A 81 -3.02 -1.15 -4.71
CA ARG A 81 -1.99 -0.51 -3.88
C ARG A 81 -1.20 -1.53 -3.07
N ASP A 82 -1.90 -2.47 -2.45
CA ASP A 82 -1.28 -3.48 -1.59
C ASP A 82 -0.46 -4.47 -2.43
N ALA A 83 -0.97 -4.87 -3.60
CA ALA A 83 -0.22 -5.71 -4.53
C ALA A 83 1.05 -4.99 -5.02
N LEU A 84 0.98 -3.69 -5.34
CA LEU A 84 2.18 -2.92 -5.73
C LEU A 84 3.21 -2.84 -4.61
N ALA A 85 2.77 -2.72 -3.36
CA ALA A 85 3.67 -2.67 -2.23
C ALA A 85 4.39 -4.03 -2.05
N GLN A 86 3.65 -5.14 -2.05
CA GLN A 86 4.25 -6.47 -1.89
C GLN A 86 5.16 -6.88 -3.05
N ASN A 87 4.79 -6.53 -4.29
CA ASN A 87 5.57 -6.81 -5.49
C ASN A 87 6.60 -5.71 -5.81
N ALA A 88 6.95 -4.86 -4.83
CA ALA A 88 7.97 -3.84 -5.01
C ALA A 88 9.32 -4.45 -5.44
N PRO A 89 10.07 -3.78 -6.33
CA PRO A 89 11.30 -4.32 -6.91
C PRO A 89 12.44 -4.50 -5.89
N ASP A 90 12.38 -3.82 -4.76
CA ASP A 90 13.36 -3.88 -3.69
C ASP A 90 12.74 -3.58 -2.31
N GLU A 91 13.46 -3.97 -1.26
CA GLU A 91 13.03 -3.84 0.15
C GLU A 91 12.71 -2.40 0.54
N ASN A 92 13.51 -1.42 0.11
CA ASN A 92 13.30 -0.03 0.50
C ASN A 92 12.01 0.50 -0.13
N THR A 93 11.74 0.10 -1.36
CA THR A 93 10.51 0.45 -2.06
C THR A 93 9.30 -0.17 -1.35
N ARG A 94 9.39 -1.44 -0.92
CA ARG A 94 8.34 -2.07 -0.11
C ARG A 94 8.09 -1.32 1.20
N ILE A 95 9.14 -1.07 1.99
CA ILE A 95 9.06 -0.34 3.26
C ILE A 95 8.32 0.99 3.09
N PHE A 96 8.68 1.76 2.06
CA PHE A 96 8.06 3.05 1.81
C PHE A 96 6.60 2.93 1.37
N MET A 97 6.28 1.99 0.47
CA MET A 97 4.91 1.78 -0.01
C MET A 97 3.99 1.28 1.12
N ASP A 98 4.45 0.34 1.93
CA ASP A 98 3.74 -0.14 3.12
C ASP A 98 3.50 0.98 4.12
N TRP A 99 4.51 1.82 4.37
CA TRP A 99 4.39 2.97 5.25
C TRP A 99 3.36 3.99 4.71
N ARG A 100 3.35 4.25 3.39
CA ARG A 100 2.34 5.12 2.75
C ARG A 100 0.92 4.57 2.88
N ALA A 101 0.75 3.26 2.66
CA ALA A 101 -0.54 2.59 2.74
C ALA A 101 -1.06 2.58 4.19
N ARG A 102 -0.22 2.15 5.15
CA ARG A 102 -0.59 2.02 6.56
C ARG A 102 -0.88 3.35 7.25
N THR A 103 -0.09 4.40 6.97
CA THR A 103 -0.28 5.70 7.64
C THR A 103 -1.44 6.49 7.07
N GLY A 104 -1.81 6.27 5.80
CA GLY A 104 -2.89 7.01 5.13
C GLY A 104 -2.65 8.52 4.97
N LEU A 105 -1.46 9.02 5.33
CA LEU A 105 -1.17 10.46 5.34
C LEU A 105 -1.33 11.07 3.93
N PRO A 106 -1.90 12.28 3.79
CA PRO A 106 -1.87 12.98 2.52
C PRO A 106 -0.43 13.36 2.14
N LEU A 107 -0.20 13.63 0.85
CA LEU A 107 1.15 13.84 0.30
C LEU A 107 1.97 14.90 1.06
N ASN A 108 1.34 15.98 1.51
CA ASN A 108 2.02 17.07 2.22
C ASN A 108 2.38 16.68 3.66
N GLU A 109 1.50 15.97 4.36
CA GLU A 109 1.77 15.49 5.73
C GLU A 109 2.82 14.40 5.73
N ALA A 110 2.80 13.50 4.74
CA ALA A 110 3.86 12.50 4.56
C ALA A 110 5.22 13.15 4.27
N ALA A 111 5.22 14.24 3.51
CA ALA A 111 6.42 15.02 3.23
C ALA A 111 6.96 15.70 4.49
N GLU A 112 6.07 16.24 5.34
CA GLU A 112 6.43 16.79 6.65
C GLU A 112 6.99 15.70 7.57
N ALA A 113 6.29 14.58 7.71
CA ALA A 113 6.67 13.44 8.54
C ALA A 113 8.07 12.90 8.25
N LEU A 114 8.45 12.85 6.96
CA LEU A 114 9.74 12.31 6.52
C LEU A 114 10.80 13.38 6.23
N GLY A 115 10.48 14.68 6.39
CA GLY A 115 11.42 15.77 6.12
C GLY A 115 11.86 15.87 4.65
N VAL A 116 10.96 15.59 3.70
CA VAL A 116 11.25 15.63 2.25
C VAL A 116 10.22 16.48 1.49
N SER A 117 10.40 16.65 0.18
CA SER A 117 9.41 17.37 -0.64
C SER A 117 8.21 16.47 -0.99
N ALA A 118 7.02 17.08 -1.16
CA ALA A 118 5.84 16.36 -1.69
C ALA A 118 6.10 15.74 -3.08
N ARG A 119 7.00 16.34 -3.88
CA ARG A 119 7.47 15.77 -5.14
C ARG A 119 8.24 14.47 -4.93
N SER A 120 9.08 14.38 -3.91
CA SER A 120 9.79 13.15 -3.54
C SER A 120 8.82 12.06 -3.12
N ILE A 121 7.82 12.39 -2.29
CA ILE A 121 6.77 11.43 -1.90
C ILE A 121 6.03 10.93 -3.15
N SER A 122 5.58 11.84 -4.02
CA SER A 122 4.84 11.47 -5.24
C SER A 122 5.68 10.65 -6.22
N ARG A 123 6.98 10.96 -6.35
CA ARG A 123 7.92 10.23 -7.20
C ARG A 123 7.95 8.74 -6.84
N TYR A 124 8.11 8.45 -5.55
CA TYR A 124 8.31 7.09 -5.07
C TYR A 124 7.01 6.33 -4.79
N SER A 125 5.88 7.01 -4.59
CA SER A 125 4.58 6.39 -4.28
C SER A 125 4.01 5.48 -5.40
N ASN A 126 4.59 5.51 -6.59
CA ASN A 126 4.14 4.71 -7.73
C ASN A 126 5.01 3.45 -7.98
N GLY A 127 6.04 3.21 -7.16
CA GLY A 127 6.90 2.02 -7.25
C GLY A 127 7.80 1.94 -8.49
N ARG A 128 7.88 2.97 -9.34
CA ARG A 128 8.72 2.93 -10.57
C ARG A 128 10.18 3.26 -10.34
N GLU A 129 10.43 4.14 -9.37
CA GLU A 129 11.79 4.54 -8.99
C GLU A 129 12.13 3.86 -7.68
N ALA A 130 13.30 3.23 -7.62
CA ALA A 130 13.79 2.59 -6.42
C ALA A 130 13.90 3.62 -5.29
N VAL A 131 13.37 3.27 -4.12
CA VAL A 131 13.37 4.16 -2.96
C VAL A 131 14.78 4.23 -2.36
N PRO A 132 15.33 5.44 -2.13
CA PRO A 132 16.61 5.59 -1.46
C PRO A 132 16.57 5.01 -0.05
N ARG A 133 17.66 4.33 0.36
CA ARG A 133 17.80 3.77 1.71
C ARG A 133 17.52 4.81 2.81
N SER A 134 17.93 6.06 2.61
CA SER A 134 17.68 7.14 3.58
C SER A 134 16.19 7.40 3.80
N LEU A 135 15.37 7.28 2.75
CA LEU A 135 13.93 7.49 2.84
C LEU A 135 13.24 6.30 3.52
N ALA A 136 13.64 5.07 3.21
CA ALA A 136 13.13 3.88 3.90
C ALA A 136 13.48 3.89 5.40
N LEU A 137 14.71 4.28 5.76
CA LEU A 137 15.10 4.46 7.15
C LEU A 137 14.30 5.56 7.85
N ALA A 138 13.94 6.64 7.15
CA ALA A 138 13.09 7.69 7.71
C ALA A 138 11.68 7.15 8.02
N CYS A 139 11.11 6.30 7.17
CA CYS A 139 9.82 5.63 7.45
C CYS A 139 9.89 4.77 8.72
N LEU A 140 10.91 3.91 8.82
CA LEU A 140 11.12 3.06 10.01
C LEU A 140 11.38 3.90 11.27
N GLY A 141 12.16 4.97 11.14
CA GLY A 141 12.43 5.91 12.23
C GLY A 141 11.15 6.59 12.70
N TRP A 142 10.31 7.07 11.78
CA TRP A 142 9.03 7.69 12.08
C TRP A 142 8.13 6.74 12.86
N ASP A 143 7.96 5.49 12.40
CA ASP A 143 7.17 4.47 13.12
C ASP A 143 7.71 4.26 14.55
N SER A 144 9.03 4.16 14.72
CA SER A 144 9.64 4.01 16.05
C SER A 144 9.42 5.23 16.96
N LEU A 145 9.30 6.44 16.43
CA LEU A 145 9.00 7.65 17.22
C LEU A 145 7.55 7.65 17.72
N GLN A 146 6.62 7.10 16.95
CA GLN A 146 5.22 6.95 17.38
C GLN A 146 5.08 5.98 18.55
N GLU A 147 5.90 4.93 18.62
CA GLU A 147 5.91 3.98 19.74
C GLU A 147 6.69 4.48 20.96
N LYS A 148 7.71 5.33 20.74
CA LYS A 148 8.64 5.80 21.78
C LYS A 148 8.73 7.33 21.77
N PRO A 149 7.72 8.05 22.30
CA PRO A 149 7.64 9.51 22.24
C PRO A 149 8.74 10.24 23.03
N ALA A 150 9.58 9.53 23.80
CA ALA A 150 10.75 10.08 24.47
C ALA A 150 11.95 10.34 23.53
N LEU A 151 11.93 9.79 22.33
CA LEU A 151 12.88 10.12 21.25
C LEU A 151 12.28 11.28 20.45
N ILE A 152 13.07 12.35 20.25
CA ILE A 152 12.65 13.52 19.49
C ILE A 152 13.69 13.74 18.38
N ALA A 153 13.24 13.83 17.13
CA ALA A 153 14.09 14.28 16.04
C ALA A 153 14.39 15.77 16.22
N ALA A 154 15.65 16.17 16.07
CA ALA A 154 16.17 17.45 16.57
C ALA A 154 15.60 18.74 15.92
N GLU A 155 14.63 18.65 15.00
CA GLU A 155 13.98 19.80 14.35
C GLU A 155 12.47 19.55 14.12
N ASP A 156 11.61 20.49 14.50
CA ASP A 156 10.14 20.41 14.29
C ASP A 156 9.74 20.37 12.80
N THR A 157 10.59 20.92 11.92
CA THR A 157 10.38 20.86 10.47
C THR A 157 11.72 20.78 9.74
N GLY A 158 12.14 19.58 9.34
CA GLY A 158 13.25 19.37 8.39
C GLY A 158 12.95 19.88 6.97
N ARG A 159 12.03 20.84 6.82
CA ARG A 159 11.72 21.47 5.52
C ARG A 159 12.91 22.34 5.14
N TYR A 160 13.74 21.83 4.24
CA TYR A 160 14.58 22.69 3.41
C TYR A 160 13.68 23.75 2.77
N ILE A 161 13.77 25.00 3.23
CA ILE A 161 13.09 26.13 2.61
C ILE A 161 13.72 26.29 1.22
N VAL A 162 13.04 25.81 0.19
CA VAL A 162 13.46 26.02 -1.20
C VAL A 162 13.13 27.46 -1.56
N ASN A 163 14.04 28.38 -1.26
CA ASN A 163 13.99 29.73 -1.78
C ASN A 163 14.08 29.67 -3.31
N ARG A 164 12.98 29.91 -4.00
CA ARG A 164 13.01 30.14 -5.45
C ARG A 164 13.84 31.39 -5.69
N LYS A 165 14.96 31.27 -6.40
CA LYS A 165 15.71 32.44 -6.89
C LYS A 165 14.78 33.23 -7.80
N THR A 166 14.53 34.48 -7.44
CA THR A 166 13.83 35.49 -8.24
C THR A 166 14.62 35.84 -9.50
#